data_AF-C7TZG9-F1
#
_entry.id   AF-C7TZG9-F1
#
_cell.length_a   1.000
_cell.length_b   1.000
_cell.length_c   1.000
_cell.angle_alpha   90.00
_cell.angle_beta   90.00
_cell.angle_gamma   90.00
#
_symmetry.space_group_name_H-M   'P 1'
#
loop_
_entity.id
_entity.type
_entity.pdbx_description
1 polymer ?
#
loop_
_entity_poly.entity_id
_entity_poly.type
_entity_poly.pdbx_seq_one_letter_code
_entity_poly.pdbx_strand_id
1 'polypeptide(L)'
;MEILALYIAERLNVDVAAVRLLMSMFMGYPIAFIYNMKSNSWKVCYRHLYLFIFGVILFLWNFGTDIIHMFIGIFTTLFVNYFFKHSKNAVIFTFIFNMGYLVVGSHICNRGTYDINWTTPYCVLCLRMIGLSWDLYDACKPEGQLSAVQK
;
A
#
# COMPACT_ATOMS: atom_id res chain seq x y z
N MET A 1 16.66 15.53 7.81
CA MET A 1 15.20 15.52 7.58
C MET A 1 14.43 15.31 8.89
N GLU A 2 14.78 14.37 9.76
CA GLU A 2 14.09 14.25 11.07
C GLU A 2 14.23 15.50 11.95
N ILE A 3 15.44 16.06 12.07
CA ILE A 3 15.67 17.31 12.83
C ILE A 3 14.84 18.47 12.26
N LEU A 4 14.69 18.53 10.94
CA LEU A 4 13.86 19.54 10.28
C LEU A 4 12.37 19.33 10.56
N ALA A 5 11.90 18.09 10.54
CA ALA A 5 10.52 17.75 10.87
C ALA A 5 10.17 18.11 12.32
N LEU A 6 11.08 17.82 13.26
CA LEU A 6 10.94 18.18 14.67
C LEU A 6 10.87 19.69 14.85
N TYR A 7 11.76 20.44 14.20
CA TYR A 7 11.77 21.90 14.25
C TYR A 7 10.47 22.52 13.74
N ILE A 8 9.92 22.01 12.63
CA ILE A 8 8.65 22.50 12.05
C ILE A 8 7.47 22.13 12.95
N ALA A 9 7.42 20.91 13.46
CA ALA A 9 6.36 20.43 14.36
C ALA A 9 6.29 21.29 15.65
N GLU A 10 7.45 21.60 16.24
CA GLU A 10 7.55 22.45 17.44
C GLU A 10 7.05 23.88 17.18
N ARG A 11 7.39 24.46 16.02
CA ARG A 11 6.96 25.82 15.64
C ARG A 11 5.47 25.92 15.34
N LEU A 12 4.88 24.88 14.77
CA LEU A 12 3.47 24.87 14.37
C LEU A 12 2.55 24.25 15.44
N ASN A 13 3.11 23.66 16.50
CA ASN A 13 2.38 22.89 17.51
C ASN A 13 1.52 21.77 16.89
N VAL A 14 2.08 21.09 15.88
CA VAL A 14 1.44 19.99 15.14
C VAL A 14 2.17 18.69 15.42
N ASP A 15 1.47 17.57 15.29
CA ASP A 15 2.07 16.25 15.43
C ASP A 15 3.22 16.01 14.43
N VAL A 16 4.29 15.37 14.93
CA VAL A 16 5.51 15.10 14.18
C VAL A 16 5.27 14.11 13.05
N ALA A 17 4.37 13.14 13.23
CA ALA A 17 4.07 12.15 12.19
C ALA A 17 3.36 12.80 10.99
N ALA A 18 2.47 13.77 11.24
CA ALA A 18 1.82 14.54 10.17
C ALA A 18 2.83 15.35 9.33
N VAL A 19 3.78 16.04 9.97
CA VAL A 19 4.85 16.79 9.26
C VAL A 19 5.73 15.84 8.45
N ARG A 20 6.10 14.69 9.03
CA ARG A 20 6.91 13.67 8.36
C ARG A 20 6.24 13.13 7.09
N LEU A 21 4.94 12.87 7.17
CA LEU A 21 4.13 12.43 6.02
C LEU A 21 4.04 13.50 4.94
N LEU A 22 3.82 14.76 5.33
CA LEU A 22 3.75 15.87 4.39
C LEU A 22 5.08 16.05 3.64
N MET A 23 6.22 16.01 4.34
CA MET A 23 7.53 16.07 3.70
C MET A 23 7.74 14.87 2.75
N SER A 24 7.27 13.70 3.14
CA SER A 24 7.39 12.49 2.31
C SER A 24 6.54 12.59 1.03
N MET A 25 5.36 13.21 1.11
CA MET A 25 4.55 13.55 -0.07
C MET A 25 5.30 14.52 -0.99
N PHE A 26 5.94 15.56 -0.42
CA PHE A 26 6.77 16.48 -1.21
C PHE A 26 7.96 15.79 -1.87
N MET A 27 8.59 14.81 -1.21
CA MET A 27 9.66 13.98 -1.79
C MET A 27 9.14 13.03 -2.89
N GLY A 28 7.85 12.71 -2.92
CA GLY A 28 7.25 11.95 -4.01
C GLY A 28 7.36 12.66 -5.36
N TYR A 29 7.27 14.00 -5.41
CA TYR A 29 7.36 14.78 -6.64
C TYR A 29 8.73 14.70 -7.35
N PRO A 30 9.88 14.95 -6.69
CA PRO A 30 11.18 14.82 -7.36
C PRO A 30 11.47 13.37 -7.77
N ILE A 31 11.02 12.37 -6.99
CA ILE A 31 11.14 10.96 -7.36
C ILE A 31 10.32 10.66 -8.62
N ALA A 32 9.08 11.13 -8.69
CA ALA A 32 8.22 10.98 -9.87
C ALA A 32 8.77 11.72 -11.09
N PHE A 33 9.39 12.89 -10.90
CA PHE A 33 10.03 13.64 -11.97
C PHE A 33 11.23 12.89 -12.57
N ILE A 34 12.14 12.37 -11.73
CA ILE A 34 13.26 11.52 -12.18
C ILE A 34 12.75 10.26 -12.86
N TYR A 35 11.72 9.63 -12.30
CA TYR A 35 11.07 8.48 -12.91
C TYR A 35 10.56 8.82 -14.32
N ASN A 36 9.83 9.92 -14.50
CA ASN A 36 9.30 10.32 -15.80
C ASN A 36 10.41 10.55 -16.83
N MET A 37 11.45 11.30 -16.45
CA MET A 37 12.59 11.59 -17.34
C MET A 37 13.31 10.33 -17.83
N LYS A 38 13.50 9.33 -16.96
CA LYS A 38 14.31 8.14 -17.26
C LYS A 38 13.47 6.91 -17.65
N SER A 39 12.17 6.94 -17.41
CA SER A 39 11.24 5.82 -17.57
C SER A 39 11.25 5.23 -18.98
N ASN A 40 11.28 6.08 -20.02
CA ASN A 40 11.26 5.60 -21.41
C ASN A 40 12.52 4.84 -21.80
N SER A 41 13.66 5.13 -21.17
CA SER A 41 14.94 4.48 -21.49
C SER A 41 15.17 3.20 -20.67
N TRP A 42 14.37 2.97 -19.62
CA TRP A 42 14.54 1.85 -18.70
C TRP A 42 13.67 0.65 -19.06
N LYS A 43 14.22 -0.55 -18.87
CA LYS A 43 13.42 -1.79 -18.93
C LYS A 43 12.36 -1.78 -17.84
N VAL A 44 11.23 -2.44 -18.11
CA VAL A 44 10.06 -2.52 -17.20
C VAL A 44 10.45 -2.96 -15.78
N CYS A 45 11.35 -3.94 -15.65
CA CYS A 45 11.83 -4.40 -14.35
C CYS A 45 12.52 -3.29 -13.52
N TYR A 46 13.37 -2.48 -14.15
CA TYR A 46 14.04 -1.36 -13.46
C TYR A 46 13.06 -0.27 -13.05
N ARG A 47 11.99 -0.04 -13.84
CA ARG A 47 10.93 0.91 -13.50
C ARG A 47 10.18 0.48 -12.23
N HIS A 48 9.81 -0.80 -12.13
CA HIS A 48 9.16 -1.32 -10.94
C HIS A 48 10.09 -1.35 -9.73
N LEU A 49 11.34 -1.76 -9.93
CA LEU A 49 12.35 -1.81 -8.86
C LEU A 49 12.62 -0.40 -8.30
N TYR A 50 12.73 0.60 -9.17
CA TYR A 50 12.90 2.00 -8.75
C TYR A 50 11.74 2.46 -7.86
N LEU A 51 10.50 2.30 -8.32
CA LEU A 51 9.31 2.69 -7.54
C LEU A 51 9.19 1.91 -6.23
N PHE A 52 9.55 0.62 -6.26
CA PHE A 52 9.54 -0.23 -5.07
C PHE A 52 10.57 0.23 -4.04
N ILE A 53 11.83 0.43 -4.43
CA ILE A 53 12.91 0.85 -3.53
C ILE A 53 12.58 2.19 -2.89
N PHE A 54 12.23 3.20 -3.69
CA PHE A 54 11.90 4.52 -3.16
C PHE A 54 10.62 4.52 -2.31
N GLY A 55 9.62 3.71 -2.70
CA GLY A 55 8.42 3.50 -1.89
C GLY A 55 8.72 2.89 -0.52
N VAL A 56 9.56 1.85 -0.46
CA VAL A 56 9.99 1.20 0.79
C VAL A 56 10.80 2.17 1.65
N ILE A 57 11.73 2.94 1.08
CA ILE A 57 12.52 3.93 1.82
C ILE A 57 11.62 4.99 2.46
N LEU A 58 10.67 5.54 1.69
CA LEU A 58 9.72 6.54 2.21
C LEU A 58 8.82 5.92 3.30
N PHE A 59 8.40 4.67 3.14
CA PHE A 59 7.57 4.01 4.15
C PHE A 59 8.33 3.77 5.45
N LEU A 60 9.55 3.22 5.37
CA LEU A 60 10.43 3.00 6.52
C LEU A 60 10.73 4.31 7.26
N TRP A 61 10.88 5.42 6.53
CA TRP A 61 11.03 6.73 7.13
C TRP A 61 9.80 7.12 7.98
N ASN A 62 8.59 6.90 7.46
CA ASN A 62 7.36 7.35 8.13
C ASN A 62 6.97 6.46 9.31
N PHE A 63 6.98 5.13 9.12
CA PHE A 63 6.36 4.17 10.04
C PHE A 63 7.34 3.13 10.57
N GLY A 64 8.63 3.21 10.23
CA GLY A 64 9.66 2.31 10.76
C GLY A 64 9.37 0.84 10.44
N THR A 65 9.44 0.00 11.49
CA THR A 65 9.31 -1.46 11.40
C THR A 65 7.90 -1.95 11.10
N ASP A 66 6.89 -1.08 11.18
CA ASP A 66 5.49 -1.47 10.96
C ASP A 66 5.19 -1.83 9.49
N ILE A 67 6.16 -1.64 8.59
CA ILE A 67 6.10 -2.11 7.21
C ILE A 67 5.85 -3.63 7.11
N ILE A 68 6.19 -4.39 8.15
CA ILE A 68 5.95 -5.84 8.23
C ILE A 68 4.45 -6.16 8.03
N HIS A 69 3.55 -5.34 8.60
CA HIS A 69 2.11 -5.52 8.44
C HIS A 69 1.67 -5.44 6.97
N MET A 70 2.30 -4.55 6.18
CA MET A 70 2.06 -4.45 4.73
C MET A 70 2.47 -5.72 4.00
N PHE A 71 3.69 -6.19 4.28
CA PHE A 71 4.21 -7.40 3.65
C PHE A 71 3.35 -8.61 3.99
N ILE A 72 2.91 -8.77 5.23
CA ILE A 72 1.99 -9.85 5.63
C ILE A 72 0.71 -9.80 4.77
N GLY A 73 0.09 -8.63 4.62
CA GLY A 73 -1.10 -8.47 3.78
C GLY A 73 -0.88 -8.88 2.32
N ILE A 74 0.23 -8.43 1.72
CA ILE A 74 0.58 -8.74 0.33
C ILE A 74 0.88 -10.24 0.17
N PHE A 75 1.74 -10.80 1.02
CA PHE A 75 2.13 -12.21 0.94
C PHE A 75 0.93 -13.14 1.13
N THR A 76 0.09 -12.90 2.13
CA THR A 76 -1.12 -13.71 2.34
C THR A 76 -2.06 -13.61 1.14
N THR A 77 -2.29 -12.42 0.60
CA THR A 77 -3.17 -12.24 -0.56
C THR A 77 -2.64 -12.98 -1.80
N LEU A 78 -1.36 -12.83 -2.12
CA LEU A 78 -0.75 -13.51 -3.26
C LEU A 78 -0.74 -15.03 -3.08
N PHE A 79 -0.42 -15.50 -1.87
CA PHE A 79 -0.42 -16.93 -1.54
C PHE A 79 -1.81 -17.56 -1.70
N VAL A 80 -2.85 -16.91 -1.19
CA VAL A 80 -4.24 -17.37 -1.31
C VAL A 80 -4.67 -17.40 -2.77
N ASN A 81 -4.39 -16.34 -3.54
CA ASN A 81 -4.78 -16.28 -4.95
C ASN A 81 -4.06 -17.36 -5.78
N TYR A 82 -2.78 -17.63 -5.49
CA TYR A 82 -2.02 -18.70 -6.13
C TYR A 82 -2.56 -20.09 -5.77
N PHE A 83 -2.82 -20.36 -4.48
CA PHE A 83 -3.27 -21.67 -4.01
C PHE A 83 -4.68 -22.03 -4.49
N PHE A 84 -5.60 -21.07 -4.43
CA PHE A 84 -7.01 -21.26 -4.80
C PHE A 84 -7.30 -21.03 -6.29
N LYS A 85 -6.26 -20.93 -7.13
CA LYS A 85 -6.32 -20.75 -8.60
C LYS A 85 -7.34 -19.70 -9.02
N HIS A 86 -7.33 -18.55 -8.35
CA HIS A 86 -8.22 -17.43 -8.66
C HIS A 86 -9.72 -17.84 -8.68
N SER A 87 -10.15 -18.65 -7.71
CA SER A 87 -11.56 -19.03 -7.55
C SER A 87 -12.34 -18.03 -6.67
N LYS A 88 -13.68 -18.12 -6.66
CA LYS A 88 -14.54 -17.29 -5.79
C LYS A 88 -14.14 -17.37 -4.31
N ASN A 89 -13.68 -18.55 -3.88
CA ASN A 89 -13.25 -18.77 -2.50
C ASN A 89 -11.99 -17.96 -2.15
N ALA A 90 -11.09 -17.76 -3.11
CA ALA A 90 -9.90 -16.92 -2.94
C ALA A 90 -10.28 -15.46 -2.62
N VAL A 91 -11.29 -14.95 -3.33
CA VAL A 91 -11.78 -13.57 -3.18
C VAL A 91 -12.42 -13.38 -1.81
N ILE A 92 -13.32 -14.29 -1.41
CA ILE A 92 -13.99 -14.23 -0.10
C ILE A 92 -12.95 -14.29 1.02
N PHE A 93 -11.99 -15.21 0.94
CA PHE A 93 -10.93 -15.33 1.94
C PHE A 93 -10.07 -14.07 2.01
N THR A 94 -9.63 -13.55 0.85
CA THR A 94 -8.82 -12.34 0.77
C THR A 94 -9.55 -11.14 1.37
N PHE A 95 -10.85 -11.01 1.11
CA PHE A 95 -11.69 -9.97 1.70
C PHE A 95 -11.75 -10.07 3.22
N ILE A 96 -12.14 -11.24 3.74
CA ILE A 96 -12.28 -11.45 5.19
C ILE A 96 -10.94 -11.23 5.90
N PHE A 97 -9.84 -11.74 5.33
CA PHE A 97 -8.52 -11.59 5.91
C PHE A 97 -8.05 -10.13 5.95
N ASN A 98 -8.01 -9.43 4.81
CA ASN A 98 -7.49 -8.06 4.76
C ASN A 98 -8.37 -7.10 5.57
N MET A 99 -9.70 -7.28 5.51
CA MET A 99 -10.62 -6.42 6.24
C MET A 99 -10.63 -6.72 7.75
N GLY A 100 -10.57 -8.00 8.13
CA GLY A 100 -10.39 -8.40 9.53
C GLY A 100 -9.08 -7.89 10.11
N TYR A 101 -7.97 -7.99 9.36
CA TYR A 101 -6.67 -7.50 9.79
C TYR A 101 -6.66 -5.97 10.02
N LEU A 102 -7.29 -5.21 9.12
CA LEU A 102 -7.45 -3.77 9.28
C LEU A 102 -8.28 -3.40 10.51
N VAL A 103 -9.40 -4.11 10.75
CA VAL A 103 -10.28 -3.85 11.91
C VAL A 103 -9.55 -4.14 13.22
N VAL A 104 -8.85 -5.28 13.30
CA VAL A 104 -8.05 -5.64 14.48
C VAL A 104 -6.93 -4.62 14.71
N GLY A 105 -6.18 -4.27 13.67
CA GLY A 105 -5.12 -3.28 13.76
C GLY A 105 -5.63 -1.91 14.22
N SER A 106 -6.76 -1.46 13.66
CA SER A 106 -7.38 -0.19 14.04
C SER A 106 -7.86 -0.20 15.49
N HIS A 107 -8.40 -1.32 15.95
CA HIS A 107 -8.87 -1.47 17.32
C HIS A 107 -7.74 -1.57 18.36
N ILE A 108 -6.55 -2.00 17.95
CA ILE A 108 -5.37 -2.01 18.83
C ILE A 108 -4.70 -0.63 18.84
N CYS A 109 -4.48 -0.03 17.66
CA CYS A 109 -3.65 1.16 17.53
C CYS A 109 -4.39 2.47 17.83
N ASN A 110 -5.72 2.53 17.66
CA ASN A 110 -6.49 3.78 17.84
C ASN A 110 -7.26 3.82 19.17
N ARG A 111 -6.83 3.05 20.18
CA ARG A 111 -7.41 3.12 21.53
C ARG A 111 -6.87 4.36 22.25
N GLY A 112 -7.65 5.43 22.26
CA GLY A 112 -7.45 6.60 23.13
C GLY A 112 -7.10 7.88 22.38
N THR A 113 -6.06 7.85 21.53
CA THR A 113 -5.65 8.98 20.68
C THR A 113 -5.66 8.57 19.21
N TYR A 114 -6.20 9.44 18.35
CA TYR A 114 -6.15 9.22 16.90
C TYR A 114 -4.76 9.64 16.40
N ASP A 115 -3.85 8.68 16.33
CA ASP A 115 -2.50 8.88 15.82
C ASP A 115 -2.33 8.25 14.44
N ILE A 116 -1.50 8.88 13.61
CA ILE A 116 -1.26 8.41 12.24
C ILE A 116 -0.32 7.22 12.29
N ASN A 117 -0.92 6.03 12.36
CA ASN A 117 -0.21 4.76 12.48
C ASN A 117 -0.21 3.98 11.16
N TRP A 118 0.47 2.82 11.15
CA TRP A 118 0.57 1.91 10.00
C TRP A 118 -0.78 1.44 9.43
N THR A 119 -1.84 1.51 10.22
CA THR A 119 -3.22 1.21 9.82
C THR A 119 -3.73 2.14 8.71
N THR A 120 -3.25 3.38 8.68
CA THR A 120 -3.64 4.41 7.69
C THR A 120 -3.24 4.01 6.27
N PRO A 121 -1.94 3.76 5.98
CA PRO A 121 -1.56 3.27 4.66
C PRO A 121 -2.06 1.83 4.41
N TYR A 122 -2.24 1.02 5.46
CA TYR A 122 -2.74 -0.36 5.31
C TYR A 122 -4.18 -0.40 4.79
N CYS A 123 -5.01 0.58 5.13
CA CYS A 123 -6.36 0.70 4.56
C CYS A 123 -6.32 0.81 3.02
N VAL A 124 -5.45 1.66 2.48
CA VAL A 124 -5.28 1.80 1.02
C VAL A 124 -4.74 0.51 0.41
N LEU A 125 -3.80 -0.14 1.08
CA LEU A 125 -3.26 -1.43 0.63
C LEU A 125 -4.33 -2.53 0.64
N CYS A 126 -5.14 -2.61 1.69
CA CYS A 126 -6.25 -3.56 1.84
C CYS A 126 -7.21 -3.47 0.64
N LEU A 127 -7.64 -2.26 0.29
CA LEU A 127 -8.50 -2.03 -0.89
C LEU A 127 -7.84 -2.51 -2.18
N ARG A 128 -6.54 -2.25 -2.36
CA ARG A 128 -5.78 -2.72 -3.54
C ARG A 128 -5.66 -4.24 -3.59
N MET A 129 -5.42 -4.90 -2.45
CA MET A 129 -5.30 -6.36 -2.38
C MET A 129 -6.63 -7.07 -2.64
N ILE A 130 -7.73 -6.52 -2.12
CA ILE A 130 -9.08 -7.00 -2.42
C ILE A 130 -9.39 -6.82 -3.91
N GLY A 131 -9.11 -5.63 -4.47
CA GLY A 131 -9.28 -5.35 -5.90
C GLY A 131 -8.48 -6.32 -6.77
N LEU A 132 -7.21 -6.56 -6.45
CA LEU A 132 -6.36 -7.51 -7.16
C LEU A 132 -6.96 -8.93 -7.19
N SER A 133 -7.56 -9.39 -6.09
CA SER A 133 -8.18 -10.72 -6.05
C SER A 133 -9.43 -10.79 -6.93
N TRP A 134 -10.22 -9.72 -6.98
CA TRP A 134 -11.36 -9.61 -7.90
C TRP A 134 -10.90 -9.56 -9.36
N ASP A 135 -9.86 -8.78 -9.69
CA ASP A 135 -9.31 -8.68 -11.04
C ASP A 135 -8.80 -10.03 -11.54
N LEU A 136 -8.09 -10.78 -10.68
CA LEU A 136 -7.60 -12.12 -11.01
C LEU A 136 -8.73 -13.13 -11.18
N TYR A 137 -9.78 -13.04 -10.35
CA TYR A 137 -10.96 -13.88 -10.46
C TYR A 137 -11.70 -13.64 -11.79
N ASP A 138 -11.87 -12.38 -12.18
CA ASP A 138 -12.54 -12.00 -13.42
C ASP A 138 -11.71 -12.37 -14.67
N ALA A 139 -10.39 -12.27 -14.60
CA ALA A 139 -9.48 -12.67 -15.68
C ALA A 139 -9.56 -14.17 -16.03
N CYS A 140 -10.01 -15.01 -15.10
CA CYS A 140 -10.17 -16.45 -15.33
C CYS A 140 -11.56 -16.85 -15.86
N LYS A 141 -12.48 -15.91 -16.07
CA LYS A 141 -13.81 -16.22 -16.60
C LYS A 141 -13.77 -16.49 -18.11
N PRO A 142 -14.55 -17.46 -18.62
CA PRO A 142 -14.64 -17.72 -20.05
C PRO A 142 -15.30 -16.54 -20.79
N GLU A 143 -14.89 -16.29 -22.05
CA GLU A 143 -15.38 -15.18 -22.90
C GLU A 143 -16.90 -15.06 -22.98
N GLY A 144 -17.62 -16.17 -22.87
CA GLY A 144 -19.10 -16.18 -22.85
C GLY A 144 -19.72 -15.51 -21.62
N GLN A 145 -18.98 -15.33 -20.53
CA GLN A 145 -19.44 -14.71 -19.27
C GLN A 145 -18.88 -13.30 -19.05
N LEU A 146 -18.01 -12.83 -19.95
CA LEU A 146 -17.41 -11.50 -19.90
C LEU A 146 -18.41 -10.48 -20.46
N SER A 147 -18.57 -9.36 -19.74
CA SER A 147 -19.39 -8.24 -20.23
C SER A 147 -18.75 -7.60 -21.47
N ALA A 148 -19.53 -6.83 -22.24
CA ALA A 148 -19.02 -6.19 -23.47
C ALA A 148 -17.83 -5.23 -23.24
N VAL A 149 -17.60 -4.79 -21.99
CA VAL A 149 -16.46 -3.94 -21.60
C VAL A 149 -15.22 -4.77 -21.22
N GLN A 150 -15.42 -6.04 -20.84
CA GLN A 150 -14.36 -6.94 -20.41
C GLN A 150 -13.87 -7.88 -21.54
N LYS A 151 -14.56 -7.91 -22.67
CA LYS A 151 -14.12 -8.53 -23.94
C LYS A 151 -13.21 -7.57 -24.69
#